data_AF-A0A1Z4GGM4-F1
#
_entry.id   AF-A0A1Z4GGM4-F1
#
_cell.length_a   1.000
_cell.length_b   1.000
_cell.length_c   1.000
_cell.angle_alpha   90.00
_cell.angle_beta   90.00
_cell.angle_gamma   90.00
#
_symmetry.space_group_name_H-M   'P 1'
#
loop_
_entity.id
_entity.type
_entity.pdbx_description
1 polymer ?
#
loop_
_entity_poly.entity_id
_entity_poly.type
_entity_poly.pdbx_seq_one_letter_code
_entity_poly.pdbx_strand_id
1 'polypeptide(L)'
;MALNDFRSVFLPYCLDKQSDGRYVVLNREYKPIGFKTTENIEYEDYPICVELKGITSTTAAKLSYKGDPNTDRIYLYNDGCVPTKSAEYMENYLKR
;
A
#
# COMPACT_ATOMS: atom_id res chain seq x y z
N MET A 1 4.17 -0.71 12.26
CA MET A 1 3.65 0.51 12.91
C MET A 1 2.57 0.09 13.91
N ALA A 2 2.01 1.00 14.71
CA ALA A 2 0.99 0.59 15.68
C ALA A 2 -0.29 0.19 14.94
N LEU A 3 -0.76 -1.05 15.12
CA LEU A 3 -2.05 -1.58 14.66
C LEU A 3 -3.28 -0.79 15.16
N ASN A 4 -3.08 0.38 15.77
CA ASN A 4 -4.09 1.23 16.37
C ASN A 4 -4.34 2.51 15.54
N ASP A 5 -3.53 2.81 14.51
CA ASP A 5 -3.82 3.90 13.57
C ASP A 5 -4.76 3.42 12.48
N PHE A 6 -5.97 3.98 12.44
CA PHE A 6 -7.03 3.60 11.50
C PHE A 6 -6.56 3.59 10.04
N ARG A 7 -5.84 4.63 9.63
CA ARG A 7 -5.36 4.77 8.25
C ARG A 7 -4.39 3.67 7.87
N SER A 8 -3.61 3.20 8.84
CA SER A 8 -2.59 2.18 8.63
C SER A 8 -3.15 0.78 8.48
N VAL A 9 -4.31 0.51 9.10
CA VAL A 9 -4.95 -0.82 9.09
C VAL A 9 -6.00 -0.92 7.98
N PHE A 10 -6.76 0.14 7.74
CA PHE A 10 -7.99 0.08 6.94
C PHE A 10 -7.94 0.81 5.59
N LEU A 11 -6.86 1.54 5.27
CA LEU A 11 -6.71 2.14 3.93
C LEU A 11 -5.84 1.27 3.01
N PRO A 12 -6.20 1.15 1.72
CA PRO A 12 -5.35 0.52 0.71
C PRO A 12 -4.04 1.29 0.54
N TYR A 13 -2.93 0.68 0.94
CA TYR A 13 -1.60 1.26 0.85
C TYR A 13 -0.88 0.87 -0.44
N CYS A 14 -0.90 -0.41 -0.81
CA CYS A 14 -0.33 -0.84 -2.08
C CYS A 14 -1.08 -2.03 -2.69
N LEU A 15 -0.97 -2.15 -4.01
CA LEU A 15 -1.29 -3.35 -4.75
C LEU A 15 0.00 -4.14 -4.94
N ASP A 16 0.00 -5.41 -4.55
CA ASP A 16 1.15 -6.29 -4.67
C ASP A 16 0.79 -7.47 -5.59
N LYS A 17 1.46 -7.55 -6.74
CA LYS A 17 1.22 -8.62 -7.71
C LYS A 17 1.91 -9.89 -7.24
N GLN A 18 1.15 -10.98 -7.26
CA GLN A 18 1.61 -12.30 -6.90
C GLN A 18 2.19 -13.04 -8.11
N SER A 19 2.84 -14.17 -7.86
CA SER A 19 3.48 -15.02 -8.88
C SER A 19 2.50 -15.47 -9.98
N ASP A 20 1.22 -15.63 -9.65
CA ASP A 20 0.14 -16.01 -10.56
C ASP A 20 -0.49 -14.83 -11.33
N GLY A 21 0.02 -13.61 -11.14
CA GLY A 21 -0.43 -12.40 -11.81
C GLY A 21 -1.64 -11.69 -11.17
N ARG A 22 -2.26 -12.28 -10.14
CA ARG A 22 -3.30 -11.60 -9.34
C ARG A 22 -2.68 -10.61 -8.37
N TYR A 23 -3.49 -9.73 -7.81
CA TYR A 23 -3.05 -8.72 -6.85
C TYR A 23 -3.63 -8.97 -5.47
N VAL A 24 -2.87 -8.59 -4.44
CA VAL A 24 -3.35 -8.42 -3.08
C VAL A 24 -3.41 -6.94 -2.76
N VAL A 25 -4.49 -6.49 -2.14
CA VAL A 25 -4.62 -5.13 -1.61
C VAL A 25 -4.11 -5.13 -0.17
N LEU A 26 -3.01 -4.43 0.06
CA LEU A 26 -2.35 -4.39 1.36
C LEU A 26 -2.59 -3.06 2.07
N ASN A 27 -2.64 -3.12 3.39
CA ASN A 27 -2.59 -1.96 4.26
C ASN A 27 -1.14 -1.53 4.53
N ARG A 28 -0.94 -0.52 5.37
CA ARG A 28 0.39 0.06 5.62
C ARG A 28 1.34 -0.89 6.37
N GLU A 29 0.80 -1.91 7.03
CA GLU A 29 1.59 -2.97 7.68
C GLU A 29 1.94 -4.10 6.72
N TYR A 30 1.68 -3.93 5.42
CA TYR A 30 1.79 -4.98 4.41
C TYR A 30 0.96 -6.22 4.77
N LYS A 31 -0.20 -6.01 5.39
CA LYS A 31 -1.19 -7.06 5.64
C LYS A 31 -2.35 -6.89 4.68
N PRO A 32 -3.01 -7.99 4.28
CA PRO A 32 -4.22 -7.91 3.47
C PRO A 32 -5.24 -6.98 4.14
N ILE A 33 -5.92 -6.17 3.34
CA ILE A 33 -6.88 -5.22 3.90
C ILE A 33 -7.96 -5.95 4.70
N GLY A 34 -8.27 -5.44 5.90
CA GLY A 34 -9.14 -6.10 6.87
C GLY A 34 -8.43 -7.03 7.86
N PHE A 35 -7.15 -7.35 7.64
CA PHE A 35 -6.36 -8.12 8.60
C PHE A 35 -5.69 -7.18 9.61
N LYS A 36 -5.86 -7.49 10.90
CA LYS A 36 -5.25 -6.75 12.02
C LYS A 36 -4.37 -7.68 12.85
N THR A 37 -3.21 -8.04 12.29
CA THR A 37 -2.26 -8.98 12.91
C THR A 37 -0.82 -8.54 12.68
N THR A 38 0.09 -8.99 13.55
CA THR A 38 1.54 -8.86 13.38
C THR A 38 2.18 -10.13 12.80
N GLU A 39 1.41 -11.20 12.62
CA GLU A 39 1.91 -12.47 12.09
C GLU A 39 2.37 -12.34 10.63
N ASN A 40 3.35 -13.16 10.24
CA ASN A 40 3.71 -13.30 8.84
C ASN A 40 2.62 -14.10 8.13
N ILE A 41 2.17 -13.59 6.99
CA ILE A 41 1.07 -14.15 6.22
C ILE A 41 1.63 -14.50 4.85
N GLU A 42 1.50 -15.76 4.47
CA GLU A 42 1.63 -16.18 3.08
C GLU A 42 0.31 -15.86 2.38
N TYR A 43 0.34 -14.95 1.39
CA TYR A 43 -0.91 -14.47 0.77
C TYR A 43 -1.67 -15.57 0.02
N GLU A 44 -0.95 -16.58 -0.46
CA GLU A 44 -1.46 -17.73 -1.21
C GLU A 44 -2.39 -18.62 -0.35
N ASP A 45 -2.24 -18.58 0.98
CA ASP A 45 -3.04 -19.36 1.92
C ASP A 45 -4.46 -18.80 2.12
N TYR A 46 -4.74 -17.61 1.58
CA TYR A 46 -6.00 -16.90 1.79
C TYR A 46 -6.68 -16.54 0.45
N PRO A 47 -8.02 -16.53 0.38
CA PRO A 47 -8.76 -16.16 -0.84
C PRO A 47 -8.83 -14.63 -1.02
N ILE A 48 -7.67 -13.96 -0.98
CA ILE A 48 -7.53 -12.49 -1.02
C ILE A 48 -6.94 -11.97 -2.33
N CYS A 49 -6.36 -12.86 -3.16
CA CYS A 49 -5.79 -12.51 -4.45
C CYS A 49 -6.91 -12.29 -5.48
N VAL A 50 -6.92 -11.10 -6.08
CA VAL A 50 -7.94 -10.67 -7.05
C VAL A 50 -7.32 -10.37 -8.42
N GLU A 51 -8.05 -10.72 -9.49
CA GLU A 51 -7.67 -10.31 -10.83
C GLU A 51 -8.06 -8.85 -11.07
N LEU A 52 -7.08 -7.98 -11.31
CA LEU A 52 -7.30 -6.58 -11.66
C LEU A 52 -6.98 -6.36 -13.13
N LYS A 53 -8.02 -6.18 -13.94
CA LYS A 53 -7.88 -5.92 -15.38
C LYS A 53 -7.41 -4.49 -15.64
N GLY A 54 -6.61 -4.30 -16.68
CA GLY A 54 -6.20 -2.97 -17.15
C GLY A 54 -5.07 -2.32 -16.34
N ILE A 55 -4.38 -3.07 -15.48
CA ILE A 55 -3.15 -2.61 -14.82
C ILE A 55 -1.98 -2.71 -15.80
N THR A 56 -1.88 -1.69 -16.66
CA THR A 56 -0.72 -1.45 -17.53
C THR A 56 0.31 -0.57 -16.82
N SER A 57 1.51 -0.44 -17.37
CA SER A 57 2.53 0.50 -16.86
C SER A 57 2.01 1.94 -16.76
N THR A 58 1.22 2.38 -17.75
CA THR A 58 0.56 3.69 -17.74
C THR A 58 -0.47 3.81 -16.62
N THR A 59 -1.26 2.76 -16.38
CA THR A 59 -2.22 2.73 -15.28
C THR A 59 -1.49 2.73 -13.93
N ALA A 60 -0.43 1.92 -13.79
CA ALA A 60 0.39 1.86 -12.58
C ALA A 60 1.00 3.23 -12.25
N ALA A 61 1.55 3.94 -13.24
CA ALA A 61 2.08 5.28 -13.05
C ALA A 61 1.02 6.28 -12.56
N LYS A 62 -0.22 6.18 -13.05
CA LYS A 62 -1.34 7.04 -12.57
C LYS A 62 -1.78 6.70 -11.15
N LEU A 63 -1.76 5.42 -10.78
CA LEU A 63 -2.15 4.96 -9.44
C LEU A 63 -1.05 5.18 -8.40
N SER A 64 0.21 5.12 -8.83
CA SER A 64 1.37 5.26 -7.96
C SER A 64 1.51 6.70 -7.48
N TYR A 65 1.63 6.90 -6.16
CA TYR A 65 1.80 8.24 -5.57
C TYR A 65 3.02 8.99 -6.09
N LYS A 66 4.02 8.26 -6.58
CA LYS A 66 5.29 8.79 -7.11
C LYS A 66 5.39 8.68 -8.64
N GLY A 67 4.31 8.35 -9.34
CA GLY A 67 4.32 8.22 -10.80
C GLY A 67 5.04 6.98 -11.34
N ASP A 68 5.22 5.94 -10.52
CA ASP A 68 6.00 4.73 -10.86
C ASP A 68 5.25 3.82 -11.83
N PRO A 69 5.80 3.49 -13.01
CA PRO A 69 5.17 2.57 -13.96
C PRO A 69 5.27 1.08 -13.56
N ASN A 70 5.94 0.75 -12.45
CA ASN A 70 6.07 -0.63 -11.98
C ASN A 70 4.71 -1.24 -11.65
N THR A 71 4.37 -2.35 -12.31
CA THR A 71 3.10 -3.07 -12.11
C THR A 71 3.16 -4.12 -11.01
N ASP A 72 4.34 -4.48 -10.50
CA ASP A 72 4.47 -5.56 -9.51
C ASP A 72 4.15 -5.06 -8.11
N ARG A 73 4.51 -3.81 -7.80
CA ARG A 73 4.13 -3.16 -6.54
C ARG A 73 3.78 -1.69 -6.76
N ILE A 74 2.50 -1.38 -6.59
CA ILE A 74 1.94 -0.05 -6.84
C ILE A 74 1.57 0.59 -5.50
N TYR A 75 2.32 1.59 -5.08
CA TYR A 75 2.06 2.33 -3.83
C TYR A 75 1.07 3.46 -4.06
N LEU A 76 -0.06 3.44 -3.36
CA LEU A 76 -1.18 4.35 -3.59
C LEU A 76 -1.03 5.69 -2.86
N TYR A 77 -0.22 5.74 -1.80
CA TYR A 77 0.15 6.98 -1.10
C TYR A 77 1.52 6.88 -0.44
N ASN A 78 2.13 8.04 -0.15
CA ASN A 78 3.46 8.14 0.45
C ASN A 78 3.42 7.85 1.96
N ASP A 79 4.40 7.08 2.46
CA ASP A 79 4.63 6.80 3.88
C ASP A 79 5.51 7.85 4.58
N GLY A 80 6.21 8.68 3.77
CA GLY A 80 7.31 9.54 4.18
C GLY A 80 6.95 10.85 4.87
N CYS A 81 5.67 11.21 4.98
CA CYS A 81 5.27 12.43 5.69
C CYS A 81 4.44 12.09 6.93
N VAL A 82 5.02 11.34 7.87
CA VAL A 82 4.49 11.32 9.24
C VAL A 82 4.91 12.65 9.86
N PRO A 83 4.01 13.63 10.03
CA PRO A 83 4.42 14.98 10.43
C PRO A 83 5.11 14.98 11.79
N THR A 84 4.77 14.02 12.65
CA THR A 84 5.33 13.87 14.00
C THR A 84 6.67 13.12 14.05
N LYS A 85 7.16 12.58 12.93
CA LYS A 85 8.41 11.81 12.90
C LYS A 85 9.66 12.71 12.90
N SER A 86 9.55 13.93 12.38
CA SER A 86 10.58 14.97 12.47
C SER A 86 9.98 16.34 12.21
N ALA A 87 10.67 17.41 12.65
CA ALA A 87 10.26 18.78 12.38
C ALA A 87 10.18 19.09 10.87
N GLU A 88 11.11 18.54 10.07
CA GLU A 88 11.12 18.67 8.61
C GLU A 88 9.86 18.05 7.95
N TYR A 89 9.39 16.90 8.46
CA TYR A 89 8.19 16.26 7.93
C TYR A 89 6.91 17.01 8.33
N MET A 90 6.90 17.64 9.51
CA MET A 90 5.82 18.57 9.88
C MET A 90 5.81 19.79 8.96
N GLU A 91 6.97 20.36 8.68
CA GLU A 91 7.09 21.54 7.83
C GLU A 91 6.64 21.27 6.37
N ASN A 92 7.08 20.16 5.79
CA ASN A 92 6.64 19.74 4.46
C ASN A 92 5.14 19.39 4.40
N TYR A 93 4.56 18.94 5.51
CA TYR A 93 3.12 18.71 5.62
C TYR A 93 2.32 20.02 5.70
N LEU A 94 2.76 21.00 6.50
CA LEU A 94 2.09 22.29 6.70
C LEU A 94 2.24 23.27 5.53
N LYS A 95 3.21 23.06 4.63
CA LYS A 95 3.43 23.89 3.42
C LYS A 95 2.42 23.63 2.29
N ARG A 96 1.48 22.69 2.46
CA ARG A 96 0.43 22.39 1.50
C ARG A 96 -0.83 23.23 1.74
#